data_AF-A0A744GGA7-F1
#
_entry.id   AF-A0A744GGA7-F1
#
_cell.length_a   1.000
_cell.length_b   1.000
_cell.length_c   1.000
_cell.angle_alpha   90.00
_cell.angle_beta   90.00
_cell.angle_gamma   90.00
#
_symmetry.space_group_name_H-M   'P 1'
#
loop_
_entity.id
_entity.type
_entity.pdbx_description
1 polymer ?
#
loop_
_entity_poly.entity_id
_entity_poly.type
_entity_poly.pdbx_seq_one_letter_code
_entity_poly.pdbx_strand_id
1 'polypeptide(L)'
;DGGEGLLSTLAESPQLKGARWQLQHCASPYGLSVQAAFLILPGERAIIEMAQSCGLELTPKAQRDVRKASSFGLGEQVKAALDAGCRRLIIGLGGSATNDGGIGFAQALGVHFWRGDGTLLPVPAAGQDLAHIQHIDLSEMDPRLRQVEIQASCDVTNPLLGEDGATWVYGSQKGADEAVLRELE
;
A
#
# COMPACT_ATOMS: atom_id res chain seq x y z
N ASP A 1 -10.89 -11.73 -5.54
CA ASP A 1 -9.45 -11.44 -5.54
C ASP A 1 -9.10 -10.33 -4.55
N GLY A 2 -10.00 -9.36 -4.31
CA GLY A 2 -9.67 -8.18 -3.49
C GLY A 2 -8.87 -7.15 -4.30
N GLY A 3 -8.99 -7.20 -5.62
CA GLY A 3 -8.42 -6.21 -6.54
C GLY A 3 -9.39 -5.09 -6.87
N GLU A 4 -9.21 -4.54 -8.07
CA GLU A 4 -10.01 -3.43 -8.60
C GLU A 4 -11.51 -3.75 -8.62
N GLY A 5 -12.33 -2.81 -8.17
CA GLY A 5 -13.78 -2.94 -8.17
C GLY A 5 -14.33 -3.73 -6.99
N LEU A 6 -13.50 -4.08 -6.01
CA LEU A 6 -13.94 -4.64 -4.73
C LEU A 6 -14.92 -3.68 -4.04
N LEU A 7 -14.55 -2.40 -3.92
CA LEU A 7 -15.35 -1.43 -3.18
C LEU A 7 -16.71 -1.15 -3.84
N SER A 8 -16.74 -0.98 -5.17
CA SER A 8 -18.00 -0.75 -5.90
C SER A 8 -18.94 -1.96 -5.76
N THR A 9 -18.42 -3.17 -5.96
CA THR A 9 -19.18 -4.42 -5.79
C THR A 9 -19.76 -4.55 -4.38
N LEU A 10 -18.98 -4.21 -3.36
CA LEU A 10 -19.41 -4.33 -1.97
C LEU A 10 -20.37 -3.21 -1.55
N ALA A 11 -20.18 -1.99 -2.04
CA ALA A 11 -21.09 -0.87 -1.74
C ALA A 11 -22.53 -1.14 -2.20
N GLU A 12 -22.70 -1.89 -3.29
CA GLU A 12 -24.00 -2.29 -3.82
C GLU A 12 -24.60 -3.52 -3.13
N SER A 13 -23.85 -4.19 -2.25
CA SER A 13 -24.30 -5.40 -1.57
C SER A 13 -25.38 -5.10 -0.53
N PRO A 14 -26.58 -5.73 -0.64
CA PRO A 14 -27.64 -5.59 0.36
C PRO A 14 -27.25 -6.10 1.76
N GLN A 15 -26.16 -6.87 1.87
CA GLN A 15 -25.64 -7.40 3.13
C GLN A 15 -24.80 -6.36 3.89
N LEU A 16 -24.30 -5.32 3.22
CA LEU A 16 -23.48 -4.25 3.80
C LEU A 16 -24.31 -3.01 4.13
N LYS A 17 -25.47 -3.20 4.78
CA LYS A 17 -26.32 -2.09 5.22
C LYS A 17 -25.55 -1.14 6.14
N GLY A 18 -25.66 0.16 5.88
CA GLY A 18 -24.98 1.21 6.63
C GLY A 18 -23.52 1.43 6.23
N ALA A 19 -23.06 0.80 5.15
CA ALA A 19 -21.79 1.19 4.52
C ALA A 19 -21.84 2.65 4.07
N ARG A 20 -20.78 3.40 4.34
CA ARG A 20 -20.61 4.78 3.87
C ARG A 20 -19.28 4.93 3.17
N TRP A 21 -19.29 5.68 2.07
CA TRP A 21 -18.06 6.08 1.41
C TRP A 21 -17.29 7.09 2.28
N GLN A 22 -15.99 6.92 2.32
CA GLN A 22 -15.04 7.88 2.86
C GLN A 22 -14.03 8.20 1.76
N LEU A 23 -13.78 9.48 1.54
CA LEU A 23 -12.78 9.97 0.59
C LEU A 23 -11.60 10.50 1.38
N GLN A 24 -10.39 10.20 0.89
CA GLN A 24 -9.13 10.65 1.47
C GLN A 24 -8.19 11.07 0.35
N HIS A 25 -7.53 12.22 0.50
CA HIS A 25 -6.41 12.56 -0.35
C HIS A 25 -5.19 11.74 0.06
N CYS A 26 -4.63 11.01 -0.89
CA CYS A 26 -3.44 10.19 -0.71
C CYS A 26 -2.40 10.51 -1.79
N ALA A 27 -1.14 10.16 -1.53
CA ALA A 27 -0.09 10.08 -2.52
C ALA A 27 -0.33 8.88 -3.45
N SER A 28 -0.29 9.12 -4.75
CA SER A 28 -0.20 8.07 -5.77
C SER A 28 1.15 7.36 -5.71
N PRO A 29 1.37 6.26 -6.47
CA PRO A 29 2.66 5.58 -6.48
C PRO A 29 3.84 6.50 -6.79
N TYR A 30 3.61 7.55 -7.59
CA TYR A 30 4.65 8.50 -8.03
C TYR A 30 4.48 9.90 -7.41
N GLY A 31 3.78 10.01 -6.27
CA GLY A 31 3.71 11.23 -5.47
C GLY A 31 2.70 12.28 -5.93
N LEU A 32 1.85 11.97 -6.92
CA LEU A 32 0.73 12.86 -7.28
C LEU A 32 -0.40 12.73 -6.27
N SER A 33 -1.09 13.82 -5.94
CA SER A 33 -2.28 13.72 -5.08
C SER A 33 -3.43 13.05 -5.83
N VAL A 34 -3.99 12.00 -5.23
CA VAL A 34 -5.19 11.29 -5.72
C VAL A 34 -6.25 11.26 -4.62
N GLN A 35 -7.52 11.22 -5.02
CA GLN A 35 -8.63 11.03 -4.09
C GLN A 35 -8.96 9.54 -4.04
N ALA A 36 -8.50 8.87 -2.99
CA ALA A 36 -8.79 7.46 -2.74
C ALA A 36 -10.10 7.31 -1.98
N ALA A 37 -10.93 6.36 -2.39
CA ALA A 37 -12.17 6.01 -1.71
C ALA A 37 -12.00 4.73 -0.89
N PHE A 38 -12.70 4.65 0.24
CA PHE A 38 -12.85 3.40 0.99
C PHE A 38 -14.22 3.36 1.67
N LEU A 39 -14.63 2.18 2.14
CA LEU A 39 -15.91 1.99 2.80
C LEU A 39 -15.73 1.91 4.31
N ILE A 40 -16.55 2.64 5.06
CA ILE A 40 -16.71 2.47 6.50
C ILE A 40 -18.02 1.73 6.73
N LEU A 41 -17.94 0.65 7.52
CA LEU A 41 -19.07 -0.19 7.88
C LEU A 41 -19.42 -0.01 9.36
N PRO A 42 -20.66 -0.35 9.76
CA PRO A 42 -21.03 -0.40 11.18
C PRO A 42 -20.09 -1.33 11.98
N GLY A 43 -19.86 -0.98 13.24
CA GLY A 43 -19.05 -1.78 14.17
C GLY A 43 -17.55 -1.57 14.09
N GLU A 44 -17.10 -0.32 13.83
CA GLU A 44 -15.69 0.07 13.77
C GLU A 44 -14.90 -0.67 12.68
N ARG A 45 -15.49 -0.88 11.49
CA ARG A 45 -14.85 -1.62 10.39
C ARG A 45 -14.65 -0.75 9.16
N ALA A 46 -13.57 -1.00 8.42
CA ALA A 46 -13.36 -0.40 7.11
C ALA A 46 -12.93 -1.45 6.08
N ILE A 47 -13.31 -1.22 4.82
CA ILE A 47 -12.81 -1.95 3.66
C ILE A 47 -12.03 -0.97 2.81
N ILE A 48 -10.75 -1.26 2.59
CA ILE A 48 -9.77 -0.45 1.88
C ILE A 48 -9.32 -1.24 0.66
N GLU A 49 -9.11 -0.55 -0.46
CA GLU A 49 -8.58 -1.14 -1.69
C GLU A 49 -7.29 -0.40 -2.05
N MET A 50 -6.17 -1.14 -2.07
CA MET A 50 -4.86 -0.57 -2.36
C MET A 50 -4.82 0.14 -3.71
N ALA A 51 -5.56 -0.36 -4.71
CA ALA A 51 -5.59 0.22 -6.05
C ALA A 51 -6.09 1.68 -6.07
N GLN A 52 -6.86 2.12 -5.06
CA GLN A 52 -7.38 3.48 -4.98
C GLN A 52 -6.30 4.55 -4.79
N SER A 53 -5.18 4.21 -4.13
CA SER A 53 -4.04 5.11 -3.96
C SER A 53 -2.76 4.60 -4.61
N CYS A 54 -2.62 3.28 -4.78
CA CYS A 54 -1.39 2.64 -5.22
C CYS A 54 -1.61 1.77 -6.46
N GLY A 55 -2.70 1.98 -7.19
CA GLY A 55 -3.11 1.17 -8.34
C GLY A 55 -2.25 1.35 -9.57
N LEU A 56 -2.06 0.25 -10.31
CA LEU A 56 -1.34 0.20 -11.56
C LEU A 56 -1.97 1.10 -12.64
N GLU A 57 -3.30 1.21 -12.64
CA GLU A 57 -4.09 2.03 -13.57
C GLU A 57 -4.04 3.54 -13.26
N LEU A 58 -3.52 3.94 -12.10
CA LEU A 58 -3.31 5.36 -11.77
C LEU A 58 -2.17 6.00 -12.58
N THR A 59 -1.40 5.21 -13.32
CA THR A 59 -0.26 5.71 -14.09
C THR A 59 -0.19 5.04 -15.47
N PRO A 60 -0.10 5.83 -16.56
CA PRO A 60 0.07 5.29 -17.91
C PRO A 60 1.29 4.37 -18.00
N LYS A 61 1.18 3.26 -18.72
CA LYS A 61 2.25 2.25 -18.86
C LYS A 61 3.62 2.84 -19.20
N ALA A 62 3.66 3.84 -20.08
CA ALA A 62 4.90 4.49 -20.51
C ALA A 62 5.62 5.31 -19.42
N GLN A 63 4.95 5.61 -18.32
CA GLN A 63 5.47 6.40 -17.19
C GLN A 63 5.78 5.53 -15.97
N ARG A 64 5.57 4.21 -16.04
CA ARG A 64 5.78 3.30 -14.92
C ARG A 64 7.27 3.02 -14.74
N ASP A 65 7.78 3.22 -13.53
CA ASP A 65 9.12 2.88 -13.08
C ASP A 65 9.02 2.33 -11.66
N VAL A 66 8.93 1.01 -11.52
CA VAL A 66 8.58 0.36 -10.24
C VAL A 66 9.54 0.70 -9.10
N ARG A 67 10.79 1.09 -9.41
CA ARG A 67 11.78 1.56 -8.43
C ARG A 67 11.33 2.80 -7.66
N LYS A 68 10.53 3.64 -8.31
CA LYS A 68 10.04 4.92 -7.79
C LYS A 68 8.62 4.84 -7.25
N ALA A 69 7.95 3.72 -7.45
CA ALA A 69 6.58 3.51 -6.99
C ALA A 69 6.55 3.26 -5.47
N SER A 70 5.80 4.08 -4.73
CA SER A 70 5.67 3.98 -3.28
C SER A 70 4.27 3.54 -2.84
N SER A 71 4.21 2.72 -1.78
CA SER A 71 2.97 2.29 -1.12
C SER A 71 2.45 3.29 -0.07
N PHE A 72 3.07 4.47 0.05
CA PHE A 72 2.72 5.49 1.06
C PHE A 72 1.23 5.83 1.12
N GLY A 73 0.58 5.98 -0.04
CA GLY A 73 -0.85 6.27 -0.11
C GLY A 73 -1.75 5.23 0.55
N LEU A 74 -1.36 3.95 0.57
CA LEU A 74 -2.10 2.92 1.29
C LEU A 74 -2.03 3.14 2.80
N GLY A 75 -0.88 3.56 3.31
CA GLY A 75 -0.73 3.90 4.73
C GLY A 75 -1.57 5.12 5.10
N GLU A 76 -1.70 6.10 4.20
CA GLU A 76 -2.62 7.24 4.38
C GLU A 76 -4.09 6.80 4.42
N GLN A 77 -4.50 5.84 3.57
CA GLN A 77 -5.84 5.25 3.64
C GLN A 77 -6.09 4.55 4.98
N VAL A 78 -5.12 3.74 5.45
CA VAL A 78 -5.21 3.07 6.76
C VAL A 78 -5.28 4.07 7.89
N LYS A 79 -4.43 5.10 7.89
CA LYS A 79 -4.47 6.18 8.88
C LYS A 79 -5.82 6.87 8.89
N ALA A 80 -6.40 7.18 7.73
CA ALA A 80 -7.72 7.80 7.63
C ALA A 80 -8.84 6.89 8.20
N ALA A 81 -8.76 5.58 7.99
CA ALA A 81 -9.70 4.63 8.61
C ALA A 81 -9.55 4.59 10.13
N LEU A 82 -8.32 4.58 10.64
CA LEU A 82 -8.04 4.66 12.08
C LEU A 82 -8.53 5.99 12.69
N ASP A 83 -8.35 7.10 11.98
CA ASP A 83 -8.82 8.44 12.37
C ASP A 83 -10.36 8.49 12.40
N ALA A 84 -11.04 7.70 11.57
CA ALA A 84 -12.48 7.50 11.61
C ALA A 84 -12.97 6.54 12.72
N GLY A 85 -12.06 6.05 13.57
CA GLY A 85 -12.37 5.16 14.69
C GLY A 85 -12.50 3.68 14.32
N CYS A 86 -12.11 3.28 13.11
CA CYS A 86 -12.14 1.87 12.73
C CYS A 86 -11.05 1.08 13.46
N ARG A 87 -11.42 -0.11 13.94
CA ARG A 87 -10.54 -1.06 14.62
C ARG A 87 -10.39 -2.39 13.88
N ARG A 88 -11.14 -2.62 12.81
CA ARG A 88 -10.93 -3.79 11.94
C ARG A 88 -10.89 -3.34 10.49
N LEU A 89 -9.80 -3.65 9.81
CA LEU A 89 -9.52 -3.22 8.45
C LEU A 89 -9.45 -4.45 7.56
N ILE A 90 -10.23 -4.46 6.49
CA ILE A 90 -10.14 -5.43 5.41
C ILE A 90 -9.46 -4.72 4.26
N ILE A 91 -8.31 -5.20 3.81
CA ILE A 91 -7.50 -4.54 2.78
C ILE A 91 -7.40 -5.45 1.56
N GLY A 92 -7.94 -5.00 0.43
CA GLY A 92 -7.67 -5.59 -0.87
C GLY A 92 -6.31 -5.14 -1.41
N LEU A 93 -5.39 -6.07 -1.66
CA LEU A 93 -4.02 -5.78 -2.11
C LEU A 93 -3.81 -5.88 -3.63
N GLY A 94 -4.85 -6.28 -4.37
CA GLY A 94 -4.74 -6.49 -5.82
C GLY A 94 -4.51 -5.20 -6.61
N GLY A 95 -3.89 -5.35 -7.79
CA GLY A 95 -3.75 -4.26 -8.76
C GLY A 95 -2.69 -3.21 -8.41
N SER A 96 -1.69 -3.52 -7.58
CA SER A 96 -0.67 -2.57 -7.14
C SER A 96 0.33 -2.17 -8.25
N ALA A 97 0.80 -0.92 -8.19
CA ALA A 97 1.90 -0.40 -9.00
C ALA A 97 3.28 -0.55 -8.35
N THR A 98 3.32 -0.95 -7.07
CA THR A 98 4.50 -0.80 -6.20
C THR A 98 5.29 -2.11 -6.05
N ASN A 99 6.59 -1.99 -5.79
CA ASN A 99 7.47 -3.10 -5.38
C ASN A 99 8.48 -2.59 -4.35
N ASP A 100 7.96 -1.96 -3.29
CA ASP A 100 8.71 -1.26 -2.26
C ASP A 100 8.75 -2.02 -0.92
N GLY A 101 8.36 -3.30 -0.91
CA GLY A 101 8.31 -4.11 0.31
C GLY A 101 7.39 -3.56 1.41
N GLY A 102 6.52 -2.59 1.08
CA GLY A 102 5.66 -1.92 2.06
C GLY A 102 6.36 -0.83 2.89
N ILE A 103 7.55 -0.36 2.52
CA ILE A 103 8.25 0.68 3.28
C ILE A 103 7.51 2.02 3.24
N GLY A 104 6.92 2.39 2.09
CA GLY A 104 6.12 3.60 1.99
C GLY A 104 4.89 3.52 2.90
N PHE A 105 4.18 2.39 2.87
CA PHE A 105 3.06 2.10 3.77
C PHE A 105 3.45 2.26 5.25
N ALA A 106 4.58 1.69 5.65
CA ALA A 106 5.07 1.79 7.02
C ALA A 106 5.45 3.23 7.41
N GLN A 107 6.07 4.00 6.50
CA GLN A 107 6.41 5.41 6.73
C GLN A 107 5.17 6.27 6.97
N ALA A 108 4.10 6.08 6.19
CA ALA A 108 2.84 6.80 6.38
C ALA A 108 2.18 6.52 7.74
N LEU A 109 2.59 5.42 8.39
CA LEU A 109 2.14 5.00 9.71
C LEU A 109 3.16 5.26 10.83
N GLY A 110 4.20 6.08 10.56
CA GLY A 110 5.14 6.56 11.57
C GLY A 110 6.42 5.75 11.73
N VAL A 111 6.69 4.77 10.85
CA VAL A 111 7.97 4.05 10.86
C VAL A 111 9.06 4.89 10.20
N HIS A 112 10.22 4.99 10.83
CA HIS A 112 11.39 5.66 10.28
C HIS A 112 12.43 4.64 9.82
N PHE A 113 13.01 4.88 8.65
CA PHE A 113 14.04 4.03 8.06
C PHE A 113 15.31 4.85 7.86
N TRP A 114 16.44 4.32 8.31
CA TRP A 114 17.71 5.04 8.33
C TRP A 114 18.77 4.30 7.51
N ARG A 115 19.62 5.08 6.84
CA ARG A 115 20.83 4.64 6.15
C ARG A 115 21.98 4.40 7.13
N GLY A 116 23.01 3.71 6.68
CA GLY A 116 24.19 3.37 7.50
C GLY A 116 25.03 4.56 7.94
N ASP A 117 24.88 5.71 7.28
CA ASP A 117 25.51 6.98 7.63
C ASP A 117 24.67 7.80 8.64
N GLY A 118 23.53 7.28 9.09
CA GLY A 118 22.60 7.98 9.97
C GLY A 118 21.62 8.92 9.25
N THR A 119 21.61 8.93 7.91
CA THR A 119 20.65 9.73 7.13
C THR A 119 19.28 9.04 7.10
N LEU A 120 18.20 9.79 7.38
CA LEU A 120 16.83 9.29 7.22
C LEU A 120 16.49 9.09 5.74
N LEU A 121 15.80 8.00 5.40
CA LEU A 121 15.28 7.79 4.05
C LEU A 121 14.24 8.86 3.67
N PRO A 122 14.11 9.19 2.36
CA PRO A 122 13.10 10.13 1.90
C PRO A 122 11.70 9.66 2.29
N VAL A 123 10.77 10.60 2.44
CA VAL A 123 9.34 10.33 2.66
C VAL A 123 8.56 11.00 1.53
N PRO A 124 7.85 10.25 0.68
CA PRO A 124 7.76 8.78 0.65
C PRO A 124 9.03 8.12 0.08
N ALA A 125 9.42 6.98 0.65
CA ALA A 125 10.42 6.06 0.12
C ALA A 125 9.78 5.11 -0.90
N ALA A 126 10.59 4.58 -1.81
CA ALA A 126 10.17 3.67 -2.87
C ALA A 126 11.10 2.44 -2.96
N GLY A 127 10.84 1.53 -3.91
CA GLY A 127 11.59 0.27 -4.04
C GLY A 127 13.11 0.43 -4.08
N GLN A 128 13.62 1.43 -4.80
CA GLN A 128 15.06 1.71 -4.86
C GLN A 128 15.69 2.03 -3.48
N ASP A 129 14.90 2.50 -2.52
CA ASP A 129 15.40 2.90 -1.21
C ASP A 129 15.59 1.71 -0.26
N LEU A 130 15.01 0.54 -0.56
CA LEU A 130 15.12 -0.69 0.25
C LEU A 130 16.58 -1.06 0.52
N ALA A 131 17.43 -1.02 -0.51
CA ALA A 131 18.84 -1.39 -0.44
C ALA A 131 19.66 -0.50 0.52
N HIS A 132 19.11 0.64 0.92
CA HIS A 132 19.77 1.60 1.78
C HIS A 132 19.39 1.48 3.25
N ILE A 133 18.40 0.65 3.60
CA ILE A 133 17.94 0.48 4.98
C ILE A 133 19.03 -0.24 5.80
N GLN A 134 19.43 0.37 6.90
CA GLN A 134 20.34 -0.22 7.90
C GLN A 134 19.74 -0.24 9.30
N HIS A 135 18.79 0.65 9.59
CA HIS A 135 18.08 0.68 10.86
C HIS A 135 16.60 1.04 10.66
N ILE A 136 15.73 0.35 11.40
CA ILE A 136 14.28 0.56 11.42
C ILE A 136 13.90 1.02 12.81
N ASP A 137 13.27 2.19 12.90
CA ASP A 137 12.77 2.78 14.14
C ASP A 137 11.24 2.78 14.13
N LEU A 138 10.65 2.13 15.13
CA LEU A 138 9.22 1.94 15.32
C LEU A 138 8.66 2.81 16.46
N SER A 139 9.48 3.70 17.05
CA SER A 139 9.11 4.50 18.24
C SER A 139 7.89 5.39 17.99
N GLU A 140 7.80 5.98 16.80
CA GLU A 140 6.71 6.87 16.38
C GLU A 140 5.61 6.14 15.57
N MET A 141 5.67 4.81 15.49
CA MET A 141 4.66 4.02 14.79
C MET A 141 3.29 4.21 15.46
N ASP A 142 2.25 4.42 14.65
CA ASP A 142 0.89 4.71 15.12
C ASP A 142 0.45 3.66 16.17
N PRO A 143 0.24 4.06 17.43
CA PRO A 143 0.02 3.12 18.52
C PRO A 143 -1.29 2.32 18.37
N ARG A 144 -2.24 2.80 17.56
CA ARG A 144 -3.50 2.09 17.28
C ARG A 144 -3.25 0.80 16.50
N LEU A 145 -2.13 0.69 15.78
CA LEU A 145 -1.74 -0.53 15.06
C LEU A 145 -1.54 -1.74 15.98
N ARG A 146 -1.29 -1.53 17.28
CA ARG A 146 -1.18 -2.61 18.27
C ARG A 146 -2.52 -3.26 18.64
N GLN A 147 -3.63 -2.57 18.35
CA GLN A 147 -4.98 -2.98 18.77
C GLN A 147 -5.91 -3.25 17.59
N VAL A 148 -5.59 -2.69 16.42
CA VAL A 148 -6.38 -2.88 15.20
C VAL A 148 -6.21 -4.31 14.67
N GLU A 149 -7.31 -4.90 14.21
CA GLU A 149 -7.29 -6.13 13.42
C GLU A 149 -7.13 -5.75 11.95
N ILE A 150 -6.11 -6.29 11.27
CA ILE A 150 -5.92 -6.08 9.83
C ILE A 150 -5.99 -7.43 9.13
N GLN A 151 -6.93 -7.54 8.19
CA GLN A 151 -7.09 -8.68 7.32
C GLN A 151 -6.77 -8.24 5.88
N ALA A 152 -5.72 -8.82 5.30
CA ALA A 152 -5.38 -8.58 3.90
C ALA A 152 -5.95 -9.70 3.02
N SER A 153 -6.66 -9.32 1.95
CA SER A 153 -7.05 -10.25 0.89
C SER A 153 -5.84 -10.52 0.02
N CYS A 154 -5.30 -11.73 0.10
CA CYS A 154 -4.22 -12.24 -0.75
C CYS A 154 -4.73 -13.48 -1.48
N ASP A 155 -4.72 -13.45 -2.80
CA ASP A 155 -5.19 -14.52 -3.68
C ASP A 155 -4.03 -15.34 -4.30
N VAL A 156 -2.80 -15.07 -3.87
CA VAL A 156 -1.57 -15.69 -4.37
C VAL A 156 -0.73 -16.27 -3.24
N THR A 157 0.16 -17.20 -3.58
CA THR A 157 1.05 -17.88 -2.60
C THR A 157 2.52 -17.52 -2.81
N ASN A 158 2.80 -16.60 -3.72
CA ASN A 158 4.13 -16.14 -4.08
C ASN A 158 4.86 -15.57 -2.85
N PRO A 159 6.11 -16.01 -2.58
CA PRO A 159 6.91 -15.47 -1.48
C PRO A 159 7.34 -14.02 -1.77
N LEU A 160 7.98 -13.39 -0.77
CA LEU A 160 8.55 -12.06 -0.95
C LEU A 160 9.70 -12.08 -1.98
N LEU A 161 10.60 -13.04 -1.85
CA LEU A 161 11.84 -13.20 -2.62
C LEU A 161 11.91 -14.59 -3.29
N GLY A 162 12.80 -14.75 -4.25
CA GLY A 162 13.04 -15.93 -5.07
C GLY A 162 12.51 -15.77 -6.50
N GLU A 163 12.75 -16.78 -7.34
CA GLU A 163 12.29 -16.80 -8.73
C GLU A 163 10.75 -16.71 -8.84
N ASP A 164 10.04 -17.25 -7.85
CA ASP A 164 8.58 -17.15 -7.72
C ASP A 164 8.14 -15.93 -6.86
N GLY A 165 9.08 -15.05 -6.50
CA GLY A 165 8.89 -13.92 -5.60
C GLY A 165 8.14 -12.74 -6.21
N ALA A 166 7.78 -11.78 -5.36
CA ALA A 166 6.96 -10.64 -5.76
C ALA A 166 7.58 -9.81 -6.91
N THR A 167 8.90 -9.58 -6.85
CA THR A 167 9.63 -8.83 -7.87
C THR A 167 9.61 -9.56 -9.21
N TRP A 168 10.06 -10.82 -9.25
CA TRP A 168 10.15 -11.59 -10.49
C TRP A 168 8.80 -11.88 -11.16
N VAL A 169 7.76 -12.16 -10.37
CA VAL A 169 6.44 -12.53 -10.91
C VAL A 169 5.62 -11.32 -11.34
N TYR A 170 5.68 -10.20 -10.60
CA TYR A 170 4.80 -9.05 -10.84
C TYR A 170 5.51 -7.77 -11.25
N GLY A 171 6.85 -7.69 -11.18
CA GLY A 171 7.60 -6.47 -11.48
C GLY A 171 7.53 -6.02 -12.93
N SER A 172 7.50 -6.97 -13.87
CA SER A 172 7.51 -6.68 -15.32
C SER A 172 6.28 -5.87 -15.77
N GLN A 173 5.08 -6.23 -15.31
CA GLN A 173 3.86 -5.46 -15.58
C GLN A 173 3.84 -4.05 -14.94
N LYS A 174 4.67 -3.86 -13.89
CA LYS A 174 4.87 -2.59 -13.17
C LYS A 174 5.99 -1.72 -13.77
N GLY A 175 6.60 -2.16 -14.87
CA GLY A 175 7.63 -1.39 -15.60
C GLY A 175 9.07 -1.77 -15.28
N ALA A 176 9.32 -2.93 -14.66
CA ALA A 176 10.68 -3.45 -14.50
C ALA A 176 11.18 -4.18 -15.76
N ASP A 177 12.40 -3.87 -16.19
CA ASP A 177 13.19 -4.77 -17.02
C ASP A 177 14.02 -5.72 -16.15
N GLU A 178 14.73 -6.67 -16.76
CA GLU A 178 15.51 -7.67 -16.04
C GLU A 178 16.59 -7.07 -15.11
N ALA A 179 17.16 -5.92 -15.47
CA ALA A 179 18.14 -5.25 -14.62
C ALA A 179 17.47 -4.68 -13.36
N VAL A 180 16.30 -4.05 -13.51
CA VAL A 180 15.49 -3.55 -12.40
C VAL A 180 14.96 -4.70 -11.53
N LEU A 181 14.57 -5.83 -12.12
CA LEU A 181 14.15 -7.01 -11.36
C LEU A 181 15.28 -7.51 -10.44
N ARG A 182 16.51 -7.58 -10.95
CA ARG A 182 17.68 -7.95 -10.13
C ARG A 182 18.04 -6.92 -9.06
N GLU A 183 17.76 -5.65 -9.30
CA GLU A 183 18.02 -4.56 -8.34
C GLU A 183 17.07 -4.62 -7.13
N LEU A 184 15.79 -4.96 -7.38
CA LEU A 184 14.72 -4.93 -6.36
C LEU A 184 14.47 -6.27 -5.66
N GLU A 185 15.23 -7.29 -6.04
CA GLU A 185 15.23 -8.62 -5.42
C GLU A 185 16.28 -8.72 -4.31
#